data_AF-A0A225W043-F1
#
_entry.id   AF-A0A225W043-F1
#
_cell.length_a   1.000
_cell.length_b   1.000
_cell.length_c   1.000
_cell.angle_alpha   90.00
_cell.angle_beta   90.00
_cell.angle_gamma   90.00
#
_symmetry.space_group_name_H-M   'P 1'
#
loop_
_entity.id
_entity.type
_entity.pdbx_description
1 polymer ?
#
loop_
_entity_poly.entity_id
_entity_poly.type
_entity_poly.pdbx_seq_one_letter_code
_entity_poly.pdbx_strand_id
1 'polypeptide(L)'
;MRTLVGFEQSRGSFFLNKNISRFTATTSAALFPELETWKQQIDAGTCEQPVSGGGFLQLLQYLRVVILLDAVILQQRTPTHTVWDYQICNSLDFVAFTHDLTVAMENGVDPAEQQLQSDMPLLTAKLDGVHQDLKSAMVGVRNDLHAVEGDLSEVMKVMTPLTAGSTFASTPSYRMSRGIRTVNELWTEWQVGLNGGFAVSHLENQFGTRWCGPDKRRFFNRRRKIIDLIRKGGAALSHSVGTNPNITREERLAIDKIESFRLERKKSLNWISSNNNSIAKELGF
;
A
#
# COMPACT_ATOMS: atom_id res chain seq x y z
N MET A 1 -21.86 6.97 17.45
CA MET A 1 -22.77 6.50 16.38
C MET A 1 -22.05 6.05 15.10
N ARG A 2 -20.98 6.70 14.62
CA ARG A 2 -20.30 6.31 13.35
C ARG A 2 -19.78 4.87 13.31
N THR A 3 -19.14 4.43 14.38
CA THR A 3 -18.63 3.04 14.51
C THR A 3 -19.73 2.00 14.56
N LEU A 4 -20.95 2.36 14.99
CA LEU A 4 -22.10 1.45 15.02
C LEU A 4 -22.70 1.18 13.63
N VAL A 5 -22.48 2.09 12.69
CA VAL A 5 -22.91 1.96 11.28
C VAL A 5 -21.74 1.61 10.35
N GLY A 6 -20.64 1.07 10.91
CA GLY A 6 -19.51 0.55 10.15
C GLY A 6 -18.50 1.59 9.65
N PHE A 7 -18.62 2.87 10.06
CA PHE A 7 -17.66 3.91 9.69
C PHE A 7 -16.53 4.02 10.71
N GLU A 8 -15.33 4.36 10.21
CA GLU A 8 -14.17 4.59 11.07
C GLU A 8 -14.38 5.80 11.99
N GLN A 9 -13.74 5.76 13.17
CA GLN A 9 -13.94 6.77 14.21
C GLN A 9 -13.23 8.10 13.90
N SER A 10 -12.20 8.05 13.05
CA SER A 10 -11.45 9.20 12.55
C SER A 10 -12.39 10.19 11.82
N ARG A 11 -12.22 11.48 12.07
CA ARG A 11 -12.96 12.52 11.32
C ARG A 11 -12.33 12.66 9.94
N GLY A 12 -13.16 12.80 8.90
CA GLY A 12 -12.71 13.02 7.52
C GLY A 12 -12.26 11.76 6.77
N SER A 13 -12.45 10.57 7.34
CA SER A 13 -12.09 9.29 6.72
C SER A 13 -13.04 8.80 5.62
N PHE A 14 -14.15 9.51 5.41
CA PHE A 14 -15.10 9.18 4.36
C PHE A 14 -15.80 10.44 3.86
N PHE A 15 -15.97 10.52 2.54
CA PHE A 15 -16.77 11.54 1.88
C PHE A 15 -18.02 10.89 1.32
N LEU A 16 -19.19 11.37 1.74
CA LEU A 16 -20.46 11.03 1.10
C LEU A 16 -20.89 12.25 0.32
N ASN A 17 -20.83 12.16 -1.01
CA ASN A 17 -21.41 13.19 -1.86
C ASN A 17 -22.94 13.13 -1.78
N LYS A 18 -23.52 13.75 -0.75
CA LYS A 18 -24.97 13.82 -0.55
C LYS A 18 -25.63 14.94 -1.36
N ASN A 19 -24.86 15.64 -2.20
CA ASN A 19 -25.28 16.81 -2.95
C ASN A 19 -25.45 16.53 -4.44
N ILE A 20 -25.74 15.27 -4.79
CA ILE A 20 -26.01 14.91 -6.17
C ILE A 20 -27.45 15.34 -6.48
N SER A 21 -27.56 16.31 -7.38
CA SER A 21 -28.75 16.87 -8.03
C SER A 21 -30.08 16.53 -7.35
N ARG A 22 -30.62 17.50 -6.61
CA ARG A 22 -31.95 17.39 -6.00
C ARG A 22 -32.95 16.96 -7.07
N PHE A 23 -33.68 15.87 -6.82
CA PHE A 23 -34.88 15.52 -7.58
C PHE A 23 -35.72 16.78 -7.80
N THR A 24 -36.22 16.98 -9.02
CA THR A 24 -37.29 17.96 -9.23
C THR A 24 -38.47 17.52 -8.35
N ALA A 25 -39.12 18.49 -7.69
CA ALA A 25 -40.18 18.20 -6.73
C ALA A 25 -41.25 17.25 -7.32
N THR A 26 -41.50 17.38 -8.63
CA THR A 26 -42.44 16.60 -9.43
C THR A 26 -42.14 15.09 -9.47
N THR A 27 -40.89 14.68 -9.71
CA THR A 27 -40.53 13.25 -9.85
C THR A 27 -40.57 12.54 -8.49
N SER A 28 -40.20 13.24 -7.42
CA SER A 28 -40.22 12.69 -6.06
C SER A 28 -41.65 12.48 -5.54
N ALA A 29 -42.60 13.33 -5.93
CA ALA A 29 -44.00 13.28 -5.48
C ALA A 29 -44.74 12.02 -5.93
N ALA A 30 -44.25 11.32 -6.96
CA ALA A 30 -44.80 10.05 -7.40
C ALA A 30 -44.54 8.90 -6.39
N LEU A 31 -43.51 9.01 -5.55
CA LEU A 31 -43.23 8.05 -4.49
C LEU A 31 -43.83 8.55 -3.17
N PHE A 32 -44.79 7.82 -2.60
CA PHE A 32 -45.59 8.26 -1.45
C PHE A 32 -46.45 9.51 -1.74
N PRO A 33 -47.39 9.47 -2.71
CA PRO A 33 -48.18 10.64 -3.10
C PRO A 33 -49.01 11.24 -1.95
N GLU A 34 -49.46 10.41 -1.01
CA GLU A 34 -50.25 10.86 0.16
C GLU A 34 -49.46 11.75 1.12
N LEU A 35 -48.13 11.72 1.07
CA LEU A 35 -47.29 12.53 1.95
C LEU A 35 -47.57 14.02 1.81
N GLU A 36 -47.75 14.51 0.58
CA GLU A 36 -48.02 15.93 0.34
C GLU A 36 -49.41 16.32 0.86
N THR A 37 -50.39 15.45 0.63
CA THR A 37 -51.76 15.62 1.14
C THR A 37 -51.77 15.72 2.66
N TRP A 38 -51.12 14.78 3.35
CA TRP A 38 -51.07 14.78 4.81
C TRP A 38 -50.23 15.91 5.37
N LYS A 39 -49.13 16.27 4.69
CA LYS A 39 -48.30 17.42 5.07
C LYS A 39 -49.12 18.71 5.00
N GLN A 40 -49.85 18.90 3.90
CA GLN A 40 -50.73 20.05 3.74
C GLN A 40 -51.85 20.09 4.79
N GLN A 41 -52.44 18.95 5.15
CA GLN A 41 -53.48 18.89 6.17
C GLN A 41 -52.96 19.19 7.59
N ILE A 42 -51.75 18.73 7.92
CA ILE A 42 -51.10 19.05 9.20
C ILE A 42 -50.72 20.54 9.25
N ASP A 43 -50.12 21.06 8.17
CA ASP A 43 -49.70 22.46 8.05
C ASP A 43 -50.90 23.41 8.08
N ALA A 44 -52.04 23.01 7.49
CA ALA A 44 -53.30 23.75 7.51
C ALA A 44 -54.13 23.57 8.80
N GLY A 45 -53.72 22.66 9.70
CA GLY A 45 -54.46 22.36 10.93
C GLY A 45 -55.82 21.70 10.71
N THR A 46 -56.05 21.09 9.55
CA THR A 46 -57.35 20.49 9.18
C THR A 46 -57.50 19.04 9.62
N CYS A 47 -56.45 18.43 10.19
CA CYS A 47 -56.48 17.08 10.76
C CYS A 47 -56.14 17.10 12.25
N GLU A 48 -56.47 16.00 12.94
CA GLU A 48 -56.04 15.78 14.32
C GLU A 48 -54.51 15.81 14.38
N GLN A 49 -53.95 16.66 15.24
CA GLN A 49 -52.50 16.90 15.31
C GLN A 49 -51.81 15.71 15.99
N PRO A 50 -51.16 14.80 15.24
CA PRO A 50 -50.59 13.61 15.82
C PRO A 50 -49.28 13.98 16.50
N VAL A 51 -49.04 13.47 17.72
CA VAL A 51 -47.84 13.78 18.54
C VAL A 51 -46.53 13.64 17.76
N SER A 52 -46.47 12.71 16.81
CA SER A 52 -45.30 12.43 15.97
C SER A 52 -45.57 12.57 14.46
N GLY A 53 -46.75 13.04 14.05
CA GLY A 53 -47.17 13.04 12.64
C GLY A 53 -46.25 13.88 11.75
N GLY A 54 -45.94 15.11 12.18
CA GLY A 54 -45.02 15.98 11.45
C GLY A 54 -43.61 15.39 11.30
N GLY A 55 -43.08 14.80 12.38
CA GLY A 55 -41.75 14.16 12.36
C GLY A 55 -41.71 12.92 11.46
N PHE A 56 -42.77 12.13 11.44
CA PHE A 56 -42.91 10.96 10.56
C PHE A 56 -42.96 11.38 9.09
N LEU A 57 -43.74 12.41 8.73
CA LEU A 57 -43.79 12.91 7.36
C LEU A 57 -42.45 13.51 6.92
N GLN A 58 -41.75 14.21 7.81
CA GLN A 58 -40.40 14.72 7.54
C GLN A 58 -39.40 13.58 7.31
N LEU A 59 -39.49 12.49 8.07
CA LEU A 59 -38.70 11.29 7.86
C LEU A 59 -39.01 10.64 6.50
N LEU A 60 -40.29 10.47 6.16
CA LEU A 60 -40.67 9.90 4.87
C LEU A 60 -40.20 10.78 3.70
N GLN A 61 -40.24 12.10 3.84
CA GLN A 61 -39.75 13.02 2.81
C GLN A 61 -38.24 12.88 2.61
N TYR A 62 -37.48 12.70 3.71
CA TYR A 62 -36.06 12.40 3.63
C TYR A 62 -35.79 11.03 2.99
N LEU A 63 -36.50 9.98 3.43
CA LEU A 63 -36.34 8.62 2.91
C LEU A 63 -36.71 8.50 1.44
N ARG A 64 -37.70 9.26 0.97
CA ARG A 64 -38.07 9.31 -0.46
C ARG A 64 -36.86 9.63 -1.34
N VAL A 65 -36.05 10.62 -0.97
CA VAL A 65 -34.85 11.00 -1.72
C VAL A 65 -33.78 9.90 -1.64
N VAL A 66 -33.55 9.34 -0.45
CA VAL A 66 -32.58 8.26 -0.24
C VAL A 66 -32.93 7.02 -1.04
N ILE A 67 -34.19 6.58 -0.99
CA ILE A 67 -34.68 5.40 -1.71
C ILE A 67 -34.50 5.59 -3.22
N LEU A 68 -34.81 6.78 -3.75
CA LEU A 68 -34.66 7.06 -5.18
C LEU A 68 -33.19 7.16 -5.62
N LEU A 69 -32.30 7.70 -4.77
CA LEU A 69 -30.86 7.68 -5.02
C LEU A 69 -30.33 6.24 -5.06
N ASP A 70 -30.69 5.43 -4.07
CA ASP A 70 -30.24 4.04 -3.97
C ASP A 70 -30.87 3.17 -5.08
N ALA A 71 -32.08 3.49 -5.51
CA ALA A 71 -32.79 2.79 -6.59
C ALA A 71 -31.98 2.76 -7.90
N VAL A 72 -31.24 3.82 -8.23
CA VAL A 72 -30.40 3.87 -9.43
C VAL A 72 -29.31 2.78 -9.39
N ILE A 73 -28.61 2.67 -8.26
CA ILE A 73 -27.55 1.66 -8.09
C ILE A 73 -28.17 0.26 -7.99
N LEU A 74 -29.28 0.13 -7.27
CA LEU A 74 -29.96 -1.14 -7.08
C LEU A 74 -30.54 -1.68 -8.40
N GLN A 75 -31.09 -0.83 -9.27
CA GLN A 75 -31.61 -1.23 -10.58
C GLN A 75 -30.52 -1.84 -11.46
N GLN A 76 -29.30 -1.30 -11.41
CA GLN A 76 -28.15 -1.87 -12.13
C GLN A 76 -27.73 -3.24 -11.57
N ARG A 77 -27.82 -3.44 -10.25
CA ARG A 77 -27.40 -4.68 -9.59
C ARG A 77 -28.45 -5.79 -9.64
N THR A 78 -29.73 -5.43 -9.65
CA THR A 78 -30.85 -6.38 -9.62
C THR A 78 -31.92 -6.05 -10.68
N PRO A 79 -31.55 -5.97 -11.98
CA PRO A 79 -32.45 -5.45 -13.03
C PRO A 79 -33.72 -6.29 -13.23
N THR A 80 -33.73 -7.54 -12.76
CA THR A 80 -34.86 -8.47 -12.88
C THR A 80 -35.91 -8.35 -11.77
N HIS A 81 -35.70 -7.46 -10.79
CA HIS A 81 -36.62 -7.33 -9.66
C HIS A 81 -37.89 -6.56 -10.05
N THR A 82 -39.06 -7.03 -9.60
CA THR A 82 -40.38 -6.47 -9.96
C THR A 82 -40.61 -5.04 -9.45
N VAL A 83 -39.79 -4.57 -8.52
CA VAL A 83 -39.82 -3.16 -8.05
C VAL A 83 -39.47 -2.16 -9.16
N TRP A 84 -38.85 -2.60 -10.25
CA TRP A 84 -38.54 -1.75 -11.40
C TRP A 84 -39.69 -1.63 -12.41
N ASP A 85 -40.71 -2.48 -12.28
CA ASP A 85 -41.91 -2.42 -13.15
C ASP A 85 -42.84 -1.25 -12.79
N TYR A 86 -42.62 -0.62 -11.63
CA TYR A 86 -43.38 0.56 -11.22
C TYR A 86 -43.17 1.73 -12.20
N GLN A 87 -44.23 2.46 -12.51
CA GLN A 87 -44.21 3.56 -13.50
C GLN A 87 -43.16 4.63 -13.20
N ILE A 88 -42.86 4.90 -11.94
CA ILE A 88 -41.87 5.90 -11.54
C ILE A 88 -40.47 5.55 -12.07
N CYS A 89 -40.10 4.27 -12.04
CA CYS A 89 -38.81 3.74 -12.47
C CYS A 89 -38.64 3.75 -14.00
N ASN A 90 -39.74 3.89 -14.74
CA ASN A 90 -39.77 3.95 -16.20
C ASN A 90 -40.08 5.37 -16.73
N SER A 91 -40.18 6.36 -15.85
CA SER A 91 -40.44 7.74 -16.24
C SER A 91 -39.22 8.38 -16.91
N LEU A 92 -39.44 9.29 -17.87
CA LEU A 92 -38.37 10.02 -18.55
C LEU A 92 -37.49 10.80 -17.55
N ASP A 93 -38.10 11.37 -16.52
CA ASP A 93 -37.40 12.10 -15.47
C ASP A 93 -36.46 11.19 -14.67
N PHE A 94 -36.92 9.98 -14.31
CA PHE A 94 -36.10 9.02 -13.58
C PHE A 94 -34.95 8.49 -14.43
N VAL A 95 -35.16 8.29 -15.74
CA VAL A 95 -34.11 7.86 -16.67
C VAL A 95 -33.05 8.96 -16.86
N ALA A 96 -33.46 10.21 -17.04
CA ALA A 96 -32.54 11.35 -17.13
C ALA A 96 -31.72 11.50 -15.84
N PHE A 97 -32.38 11.39 -14.70
CA PHE A 97 -31.74 11.41 -13.39
C PHE A 97 -30.74 10.27 -13.20
N THR A 98 -31.11 9.05 -13.59
CA THR A 98 -30.23 7.86 -13.54
C THR A 98 -28.95 8.12 -14.32
N HIS A 99 -29.06 8.75 -15.49
CA HIS A 99 -27.91 9.13 -16.30
C HIS A 99 -27.04 10.17 -15.59
N ASP A 100 -27.62 11.28 -15.14
CA ASP A 100 -26.89 12.37 -14.46
C ASP A 100 -26.20 11.89 -13.17
N LEU A 101 -26.87 11.06 -12.38
CA LEU A 101 -26.32 10.47 -11.16
C LEU A 101 -25.15 9.54 -11.48
N THR A 102 -25.27 8.70 -12.52
CA THR A 102 -24.19 7.80 -12.94
C THR A 102 -22.97 8.61 -13.41
N VAL A 103 -23.18 9.65 -14.21
CA VAL A 103 -22.12 10.57 -14.65
C VAL A 103 -21.48 11.30 -13.47
N ALA A 104 -22.27 11.75 -12.49
CA ALA A 104 -21.76 12.39 -11.29
C ALA A 104 -20.99 11.43 -10.36
N MET A 105 -21.36 10.15 -10.34
CA MET A 105 -20.63 9.10 -9.62
C MET A 105 -19.30 8.77 -10.30
N GLU A 106 -19.26 8.72 -11.63
CA GLU A 106 -18.02 8.50 -12.40
C GLU A 106 -17.05 9.68 -12.30
N ASN A 107 -17.57 10.91 -12.27
CA ASN A 107 -16.78 12.14 -12.15
C ASN A 107 -16.60 12.63 -10.71
N GLY A 108 -17.17 11.91 -9.73
CA GLY A 108 -17.17 12.29 -8.32
C GLY A 108 -15.82 12.03 -7.67
N VAL A 109 -14.84 12.90 -7.94
CA VAL A 109 -13.53 12.86 -7.29
C VAL A 109 -13.69 13.27 -5.82
N ASP A 110 -13.08 12.51 -4.92
CA ASP A 110 -13.03 12.85 -3.48
C ASP A 110 -12.41 14.26 -3.32
N PRO A 111 -13.04 15.21 -2.61
CA PRO A 111 -12.47 16.53 -2.38
C PRO A 111 -11.06 16.48 -1.78
N ALA A 112 -10.74 15.47 -0.96
CA ALA A 112 -9.39 15.27 -0.45
C ALA A 112 -8.41 14.86 -1.56
N GLU A 113 -8.87 14.06 -2.52
CA GLU A 113 -8.12 13.64 -3.70
C GLU A 113 -7.95 14.81 -4.67
N GLN A 114 -8.97 15.65 -4.88
CA GLN A 114 -8.85 16.92 -5.63
C GLN A 114 -7.84 17.88 -5.00
N GLN A 115 -7.87 18.04 -3.67
CA GLN A 115 -6.91 18.87 -2.93
C GLN A 115 -5.48 18.32 -3.08
N LEU A 116 -5.31 17.00 -2.94
CA LEU A 116 -4.03 16.34 -3.12
C LEU A 116 -3.49 16.50 -4.55
N GLN A 117 -4.37 16.40 -5.55
CA GLN A 117 -4.04 16.57 -6.96
C GLN A 117 -3.68 18.02 -7.30
N SER A 118 -4.40 18.99 -6.72
CA SER A 118 -4.07 20.43 -6.76
C SER A 118 -2.70 20.73 -6.18
N ASP A 119 -2.35 20.09 -5.06
CA ASP A 119 -1.11 20.36 -4.33
C ASP A 119 0.08 19.55 -4.86
N MET A 120 -0.17 18.57 -5.76
CA MET A 120 0.85 17.69 -6.33
C MET A 120 2.02 18.41 -7.03
N PRO A 121 1.81 19.51 -7.79
CA PRO A 121 2.91 20.27 -8.38
C PRO A 121 3.84 20.89 -7.33
N LEU A 122 3.28 21.39 -6.21
CA LEU A 122 4.07 21.97 -5.11
C LEU A 122 4.85 20.88 -4.36
N LEU A 123 4.22 19.72 -4.13
CA LEU A 123 4.87 18.57 -3.52
C LEU A 123 6.01 18.05 -4.40
N THR A 124 5.78 17.94 -5.71
CA THR A 124 6.82 17.54 -6.69
C THR A 124 7.98 18.52 -6.66
N ALA A 125 7.72 19.84 -6.71
CA ALA A 125 8.78 20.84 -6.66
C ALA A 125 9.60 20.78 -5.35
N LYS A 126 8.95 20.55 -4.21
CA LYS A 126 9.64 20.36 -2.93
C LYS A 126 10.46 19.07 -2.90
N LEU A 127 9.90 17.98 -3.42
CA LEU A 127 10.57 16.68 -3.49
C LEU A 127 11.80 16.73 -4.41
N ASP A 128 11.66 17.39 -5.56
CA ASP A 128 12.76 17.62 -6.50
C ASP A 128 13.85 18.48 -5.85
N GLY A 129 13.47 19.54 -5.12
CA GLY A 129 14.41 20.35 -4.35
C GLY A 129 15.23 19.50 -3.36
N VAL A 130 14.55 18.70 -2.53
CA VAL A 130 15.22 17.78 -1.60
C VAL A 130 16.10 16.77 -2.34
N HIS A 131 15.66 16.27 -3.49
CA HIS A 131 16.45 15.36 -4.31
C HIS A 131 17.72 16.03 -4.86
N GLN A 132 17.63 17.28 -5.33
CA GLN A 132 18.79 18.04 -5.81
C GLN A 132 19.76 18.39 -4.69
N ASP A 133 19.26 18.75 -3.51
CA ASP A 133 20.08 19.02 -2.33
C ASP A 133 20.85 17.76 -1.90
N LEU A 134 20.15 16.62 -1.84
CA LEU A 134 20.76 15.33 -1.53
C LEU A 134 21.81 14.93 -2.56
N LYS A 135 21.51 15.14 -3.85
CA LYS A 135 22.45 14.86 -4.95
C LYS A 135 23.71 15.72 -4.83
N SER A 136 23.55 17.01 -4.55
CA SER A 136 24.66 17.95 -4.34
C SER A 136 25.53 17.54 -3.15
N ALA A 137 24.90 17.17 -2.03
CA ALA A 137 25.60 16.67 -0.84
C ALA A 137 26.40 15.37 -1.14
N MET A 138 25.82 14.42 -1.88
CA MET A 138 26.51 13.20 -2.27
C MET A 138 27.71 13.46 -3.19
N VAL A 139 27.60 14.45 -4.10
CA VAL A 139 28.73 14.87 -4.95
C VAL A 139 29.82 15.51 -4.08
N GLY A 140 29.47 16.33 -3.10
CA GLY A 140 30.40 16.89 -2.12
C GLY A 140 31.18 15.79 -1.39
N VAL A 141 30.48 14.83 -0.79
CA VAL A 141 31.10 13.69 -0.09
C VAL A 141 32.02 12.88 -1.01
N ARG A 142 31.64 12.69 -2.28
CA ARG A 142 32.49 12.00 -3.26
C ARG A 142 33.78 12.78 -3.54
N ASN A 143 33.70 14.10 -3.67
CA ASN A 143 34.87 14.94 -3.90
C ASN A 143 35.80 14.95 -2.68
N ASP A 144 35.24 15.05 -1.47
CA ASP A 144 36.01 14.99 -0.22
C ASP A 144 36.72 13.64 -0.07
N LEU A 145 36.04 12.53 -0.40
CA LEU A 145 36.65 11.20 -0.42
C LEU A 145 37.82 11.13 -1.41
N HIS A 146 37.67 11.70 -2.60
CA HIS A 146 38.73 11.73 -3.61
C HIS A 146 39.92 12.60 -3.17
N ALA A 147 39.68 13.69 -2.44
CA ALA A 147 40.74 14.50 -1.85
C ALA A 147 41.51 13.72 -0.79
N VAL A 148 40.80 13.03 0.12
CA VAL A 148 41.41 12.17 1.14
C VAL A 148 42.21 11.02 0.51
N GLU A 149 41.70 10.39 -0.56
CA GLU A 149 42.44 9.37 -1.30
C GLU A 149 43.73 9.92 -1.94
N GLY A 150 43.69 11.16 -2.43
CA GLY A 150 44.85 11.88 -2.94
C GLY A 150 45.91 12.12 -1.88
N ASP A 151 45.51 12.67 -0.73
CA ASP A 151 46.37 12.91 0.41
C ASP A 151 46.97 11.60 0.94
N LEU A 152 46.17 10.54 1.01
CA LEU A 152 46.62 9.21 1.43
C LEU A 152 47.63 8.63 0.43
N SER A 153 47.48 8.88 -0.88
CA SER A 153 48.44 8.47 -1.90
C SER A 153 49.79 9.17 -1.72
N GLU A 154 49.79 10.47 -1.41
CA GLU A 154 51.02 11.20 -1.10
C GLU A 154 51.70 10.67 0.17
N VAL A 155 50.92 10.44 1.24
CA VAL A 155 51.45 9.85 2.49
C VAL A 155 52.02 8.46 2.22
N MET A 156 51.34 7.62 1.45
CA MET A 156 51.85 6.30 1.06
C MET A 156 53.15 6.40 0.25
N LYS A 157 53.30 7.36 -0.67
CA LYS A 157 54.57 7.60 -1.38
C LYS A 157 55.70 7.97 -0.43
N VAL A 158 55.44 8.81 0.57
CA VAL A 158 56.45 9.18 1.58
C VAL A 158 56.81 7.99 2.49
N MET A 159 55.87 7.08 2.72
CA MET A 159 56.07 5.88 3.55
C MET A 159 56.74 4.72 2.79
N THR A 160 56.79 4.76 1.45
CA THR A 160 57.35 3.69 0.61
C THR A 160 58.86 3.44 0.63
N PRO A 161 59.77 4.27 1.19
CA PRO A 161 61.15 3.84 1.38
C PRO A 161 61.34 2.90 2.59
N LEU A 162 60.33 2.72 3.46
CA LEU A 162 60.49 1.95 4.71
C LEU A 162 59.79 0.59 4.73
N THR A 163 59.14 0.17 3.65
CA THR A 163 58.49 -1.15 3.61
C THR A 163 58.48 -1.72 2.21
N ALA A 164 59.65 -2.12 1.72
CA ALA A 164 59.76 -3.05 0.60
C ALA A 164 59.21 -4.42 1.06
N GLY A 165 57.89 -4.61 0.95
CA GLY A 165 57.25 -5.88 1.28
C GLY A 165 55.73 -5.81 1.37
N SER A 166 55.06 -6.22 0.28
CA SER A 166 53.72 -6.82 0.28
C SER A 166 52.49 -5.88 0.42
N THR A 167 52.01 -5.34 -0.70
CA THR A 167 50.66 -4.79 -0.83
C THR A 167 49.63 -5.91 -1.00
N PHE A 168 48.96 -6.28 0.10
CA PHE A 168 47.66 -6.96 0.03
C PHE A 168 46.58 -5.94 0.38
N ALA A 169 45.63 -5.70 -0.54
CA ALA A 169 44.41 -4.95 -0.25
C ALA A 169 43.74 -5.51 1.01
N SER A 170 43.64 -4.71 2.06
CA SER A 170 43.13 -5.15 3.36
C SER A 170 41.63 -5.41 3.26
N THR A 171 41.25 -6.68 3.45
CA THR A 171 39.87 -7.13 3.50
C THR A 171 39.06 -6.36 4.56
N PRO A 172 37.86 -5.83 4.25
CA PRO A 172 37.04 -5.11 5.22
C PRO A 172 36.61 -6.01 6.39
N SER A 173 36.80 -5.54 7.62
CA SER A 173 36.41 -6.27 8.84
C SER A 173 34.90 -6.15 9.10
N TYR A 174 34.11 -6.92 8.35
CA TYR A 174 32.66 -6.98 8.56
C TYR A 174 32.25 -8.15 9.48
N ARG A 175 31.21 -7.95 10.29
CA ARG A 175 30.63 -8.98 11.17
C ARG A 175 29.12 -8.98 11.01
N MET A 176 28.60 -10.04 10.38
CA MET A 176 27.16 -10.29 10.30
C MET A 176 26.50 -10.24 11.68
N SER A 177 25.36 -9.56 11.77
CA SER A 177 24.59 -9.35 12.98
C SER A 177 24.11 -10.68 13.55
N ARG A 178 24.42 -10.95 14.82
CA ARG A 178 23.92 -12.15 15.53
C ARG A 178 22.49 -11.96 16.07
N GLY A 179 21.96 -10.74 16.02
CA GLY A 179 20.65 -10.38 16.56
C GLY A 179 19.47 -10.65 15.63
N ILE A 180 19.70 -11.00 14.36
CA ILE A 180 18.65 -11.26 13.38
C ILE A 180 17.86 -12.51 13.75
N ARG A 181 16.53 -12.36 13.82
CA ARG A 181 15.58 -13.41 14.23
C ARG A 181 14.56 -13.76 13.16
N THR A 182 14.35 -12.91 12.17
CA THR A 182 13.35 -13.13 11.10
C THR A 182 14.00 -13.35 9.73
N VAL A 183 13.27 -13.99 8.82
CA VAL A 183 13.70 -14.16 7.42
C VAL A 183 13.81 -12.79 6.73
N ASN A 184 12.93 -11.85 7.05
CA ASN A 184 12.95 -10.49 6.51
C ASN A 184 14.21 -9.70 6.92
N GLU A 185 14.56 -9.68 8.21
CA GLU A 185 15.77 -9.01 8.70
C GLU A 185 17.03 -9.60 8.05
N LEU A 186 17.05 -10.93 7.85
CA LEU A 186 18.14 -11.61 7.16
C LEU A 186 18.26 -11.16 5.71
N TRP A 187 17.14 -11.05 5.01
CA TRP A 187 17.10 -10.57 3.63
C TRP A 187 17.54 -9.11 3.52
N THR A 188 17.13 -8.26 4.48
CA THR A 188 17.54 -6.86 4.55
C THR A 188 19.05 -6.71 4.75
N GLU A 189 19.66 -7.47 5.67
CA GLU A 189 21.13 -7.50 5.83
C GLU A 189 21.83 -7.92 4.54
N TRP A 190 21.21 -8.83 3.78
CA TRP A 190 21.78 -9.35 2.54
C TRP A 190 21.75 -8.34 1.39
N GLN A 191 20.63 -7.66 1.19
CA GLN A 191 20.41 -6.75 0.04
C GLN A 191 20.85 -5.32 0.32
N VAL A 192 20.54 -4.80 1.51
CA VAL A 192 20.75 -3.39 1.86
C VAL A 192 21.90 -3.23 2.85
N GLY A 193 22.00 -4.14 3.81
CA GLY A 193 22.87 -4.01 4.97
C GLY A 193 22.10 -3.58 6.23
N LEU A 194 22.79 -3.53 7.37
CA LEU A 194 22.23 -3.13 8.66
C LEU A 194 23.15 -2.12 9.35
N ASN A 195 22.57 -1.14 10.06
CA ASN A 195 23.28 -0.13 10.87
C ASN A 195 24.40 0.60 10.10
N GLY A 196 24.17 0.94 8.83
CA GLY A 196 25.16 1.60 7.97
C GLY A 196 26.31 0.70 7.48
N GLY A 197 26.27 -0.61 7.78
CA GLY A 197 27.22 -1.59 7.25
C GLY A 197 26.86 -2.05 5.83
N PHE A 198 27.85 -2.59 5.11
CA PHE A 198 27.67 -3.11 3.75
C PHE A 198 26.62 -4.23 3.67
N ALA A 199 25.93 -4.29 2.53
CA ALA A 199 25.13 -5.43 2.14
C ALA A 199 26.03 -6.69 2.04
N VAL A 200 25.58 -7.81 2.60
CA VAL A 200 26.36 -9.06 2.56
C VAL A 200 26.55 -9.56 1.13
N SER A 201 25.56 -9.33 0.25
CA SER A 201 25.68 -9.62 -1.18
C SER A 201 26.81 -8.86 -1.86
N HIS A 202 27.00 -7.58 -1.51
CA HIS A 202 28.08 -6.76 -2.05
C HIS A 202 29.46 -7.30 -1.62
N LEU A 203 29.60 -7.64 -0.34
CA LEU A 203 30.84 -8.24 0.19
C LEU A 203 31.16 -9.58 -0.47
N GLU A 204 30.15 -10.42 -0.70
CA GLU A 204 30.31 -11.66 -1.43
C GLU A 204 30.73 -11.43 -2.89
N ASN A 205 30.08 -10.51 -3.60
CA ASN A 205 30.39 -10.24 -5.00
C ASN A 205 31.82 -9.69 -5.18
N GLN A 206 32.28 -8.84 -4.27
CA GLN A 206 33.58 -8.17 -4.38
C GLN A 206 34.74 -9.02 -3.84
N PHE A 207 34.52 -9.78 -2.75
CA PHE A 207 35.59 -10.48 -2.04
C PHE A 207 35.36 -11.99 -1.91
N GLY A 208 34.29 -12.54 -2.48
CA GLY A 208 33.92 -13.95 -2.36
C GLY A 208 33.66 -14.33 -0.90
N THR A 209 34.33 -15.37 -0.41
CA THR A 209 34.27 -15.75 1.02
C THR A 209 35.44 -15.20 1.84
N ARG A 210 36.36 -14.43 1.22
CA ARG A 210 37.57 -13.94 1.88
C ARG A 210 37.27 -12.86 2.92
N TRP A 211 36.19 -12.09 2.73
CA TRP A 211 35.68 -11.15 3.75
C TRP A 211 35.21 -11.85 5.03
N CYS A 212 34.81 -13.12 4.91
CA CYS A 212 34.32 -13.93 6.00
C CYS A 212 35.44 -14.87 6.48
N GLY A 213 36.20 -14.39 7.47
CA GLY A 213 37.22 -15.19 8.16
C GLY A 213 36.70 -16.58 8.58
N PRO A 214 37.60 -17.56 8.79
CA PRO A 214 37.24 -18.98 8.94
C PRO A 214 36.15 -19.24 9.99
N ASP A 215 36.17 -18.53 11.12
CA ASP A 215 35.20 -18.69 12.21
C ASP A 215 33.78 -18.21 11.86
N LYS A 216 33.68 -17.22 10.97
CA LYS A 216 32.42 -16.61 10.55
C LYS A 216 31.81 -17.33 9.34
N ARG A 217 32.61 -18.12 8.60
CA ARG A 217 32.19 -18.75 7.33
C ARG A 217 31.08 -19.77 7.48
N ARG A 218 31.10 -20.54 8.58
CA ARG A 218 30.00 -21.47 8.91
C ARG A 218 28.66 -20.73 9.04
N PHE A 219 28.68 -19.56 9.68
CA PHE A 219 27.49 -18.75 9.88
C PHE A 219 26.99 -18.11 8.57
N PHE A 220 27.92 -17.63 7.74
CA PHE A 220 27.62 -17.12 6.40
C PHE A 220 26.95 -18.19 5.53
N ASN A 221 27.57 -19.36 5.39
CA ASN A 221 27.04 -20.45 4.57
C ASN A 221 25.66 -20.90 5.04
N ARG A 222 25.42 -20.84 6.36
CA ARG A 222 24.12 -21.14 6.95
C ARG A 222 23.04 -20.14 6.52
N ARG A 223 23.35 -18.85 6.57
CA ARG A 223 22.46 -17.77 6.14
C ARG A 223 22.21 -17.80 4.64
N ARG A 224 23.27 -18.05 3.87
CA ARG A 224 23.21 -18.18 2.41
C ARG A 224 22.19 -19.23 1.96
N LYS A 225 22.09 -20.38 2.64
CA LYS A 225 21.05 -21.39 2.34
C LYS A 225 19.61 -20.86 2.45
N ILE A 226 19.36 -19.89 3.32
CA ILE A 226 18.03 -19.26 3.47
C ILE A 226 17.82 -18.25 2.33
N ILE A 227 18.86 -17.49 1.97
CA ILE A 227 18.84 -16.58 0.81
C ILE A 227 18.57 -17.35 -0.49
N ASP A 228 19.23 -18.49 -0.68
CA ASP A 228 19.03 -19.33 -1.86
C ASP A 228 17.59 -19.89 -1.91
N LEU A 229 17.01 -20.23 -0.75
CA LEU A 229 15.62 -20.65 -0.64
C LEU A 229 14.64 -19.53 -1.04
N ILE A 230 14.89 -18.30 -0.60
CA ILE A 230 14.09 -17.12 -0.97
C ILE A 230 14.14 -16.91 -2.49
N ARG A 231 15.35 -16.94 -3.08
CA ARG A 231 15.53 -16.78 -4.54
C ARG A 231 14.82 -17.87 -5.34
N LYS A 232 14.90 -19.13 -4.89
CA LYS A 232 14.14 -20.23 -5.50
C LYS A 232 12.63 -19.99 -5.43
N GLY A 233 12.11 -19.59 -4.28
CA GLY A 233 10.70 -19.25 -4.13
C GLY A 233 10.28 -18.07 -5.00
N GLY A 234 11.10 -17.03 -5.10
CA GLY A 234 10.85 -15.90 -6.00
C GLY A 234 10.76 -16.35 -7.47
N ALA A 235 11.69 -17.19 -7.92
CA ALA A 235 11.67 -17.75 -9.26
C ALA A 235 10.47 -18.68 -9.51
N ALA A 236 10.10 -19.55 -8.57
CA ALA A 236 8.93 -20.42 -8.72
C ALA A 236 7.63 -19.61 -8.83
N LEU A 237 7.53 -18.52 -8.07
CA LEU A 237 6.37 -17.63 -8.09
C LEU A 237 6.33 -16.76 -9.35
N SER A 238 7.48 -16.38 -9.92
CA SER A 238 7.53 -15.56 -11.14
C SER A 238 7.00 -16.28 -12.38
N HIS A 239 7.09 -17.62 -12.45
CA HIS A 239 6.58 -18.39 -13.59
C HIS A 239 5.04 -18.52 -13.62
N SER A 240 4.33 -18.04 -12.60
CA SER A 240 2.86 -18.05 -12.56
C SER A 240 2.21 -16.84 -13.26
N VAL A 241 2.98 -15.78 -13.56
CA VAL A 241 2.49 -14.55 -14.19
C VAL A 241 3.43 -14.19 -15.32
N GLY A 242 3.01 -14.44 -16.57
CA GLY A 242 3.80 -14.11 -17.75
C GLY A 242 3.86 -12.62 -18.02
N THR A 243 4.60 -11.82 -17.24
CA THR A 243 5.15 -10.51 -17.66
C THR A 243 6.14 -9.92 -16.64
N ASN A 244 7.35 -9.56 -17.11
CA ASN A 244 8.37 -8.66 -16.53
C ASN A 244 8.95 -8.98 -15.12
N PRO A 245 10.29 -9.01 -14.91
CA PRO A 245 10.91 -9.49 -13.68
C PRO A 245 10.91 -8.40 -12.60
N ASN A 246 9.79 -8.22 -11.90
CA ASN A 246 9.77 -7.51 -10.62
C ASN A 246 10.31 -8.41 -9.50
N ILE A 247 11.54 -8.92 -9.65
CA ILE A 247 12.24 -9.87 -8.75
C ILE A 247 11.99 -9.60 -7.26
N THR A 248 11.86 -8.32 -6.88
CA THR A 248 11.55 -7.88 -5.51
C THR A 248 10.16 -8.27 -4.97
N ARG A 249 9.09 -8.35 -5.79
CA ARG A 249 7.74 -8.68 -5.31
C ARG A 249 7.62 -10.17 -5.01
N GLU A 250 8.08 -11.02 -5.93
CA GLU A 250 7.99 -12.47 -5.75
C GLU A 250 8.94 -12.95 -4.64
N GLU A 251 10.14 -12.35 -4.51
CA GLU A 251 11.03 -12.60 -3.37
C GLU A 251 10.39 -12.19 -2.04
N ARG A 252 9.64 -11.06 -1.99
CA ARG A 252 8.87 -10.68 -0.79
C ARG A 252 7.81 -11.71 -0.43
N LEU A 253 7.06 -12.21 -1.41
CA LEU A 253 6.08 -13.28 -1.18
C LEU A 253 6.75 -14.57 -0.69
N ALA A 254 7.93 -14.91 -1.22
CA ALA A 254 8.70 -16.04 -0.75
C ALA A 254 9.17 -15.85 0.71
N ILE A 255 9.64 -14.65 1.07
CA ILE A 255 10.02 -14.30 2.46
C ILE A 255 8.84 -14.53 3.41
N ASP A 256 7.66 -14.02 3.06
CA ASP A 256 6.47 -14.12 3.91
C ASP A 256 6.02 -15.59 4.07
N LYS A 257 6.02 -16.37 2.98
CA LYS A 257 5.71 -17.81 3.02
C LYS A 257 6.68 -18.58 3.92
N ILE A 258 7.98 -18.32 3.80
CA ILE A 258 9.01 -19.00 4.61
C ILE A 258 8.87 -18.61 6.08
N GLU A 259 8.62 -17.33 6.38
CA GLU A 259 8.47 -16.85 7.75
C GLU A 259 7.21 -17.41 8.42
N SER A 260 6.06 -17.43 7.72
CA SER A 260 4.83 -18.06 8.21
C SER A 260 5.03 -19.55 8.49
N PHE A 261 5.62 -20.30 7.55
CA PHE A 261 5.93 -21.72 7.73
C PHE A 261 6.84 -21.96 8.96
N ARG A 262 7.81 -21.08 9.18
CA ARG A 262 8.72 -21.12 10.33
C ARG A 262 7.97 -20.92 11.65
N LEU A 263 7.11 -19.90 11.71
CA LEU A 263 6.38 -19.49 12.91
C LEU A 263 5.31 -20.52 13.30
N GLU A 264 4.53 -21.01 12.34
CA GLU A 264 3.52 -22.06 12.55
C GLU A 264 4.12 -23.31 13.19
N ARG A 265 5.34 -23.69 12.75
CA ARG A 265 6.06 -24.87 13.24
C ARG A 265 6.99 -24.59 14.42
N LYS A 266 6.98 -23.35 14.94
CA LYS A 266 7.84 -22.87 16.04
C LYS A 266 9.33 -23.20 15.82
N LYS A 267 9.81 -23.04 14.59
CA LYS A 267 11.20 -23.36 14.20
C LYS A 267 12.10 -22.13 14.22
N SER A 268 13.40 -22.34 14.38
CA SER A 268 14.41 -21.27 14.32
C SER A 268 14.91 -21.04 12.89
N LEU A 269 15.50 -19.86 12.61
CA LEU A 269 16.22 -19.62 11.35
C LEU A 269 17.32 -20.67 11.10
N ASN A 270 17.98 -21.07 12.17
CA ASN A 270 18.96 -22.12 12.18
C ASN A 270 18.34 -23.43 11.64
N TRP A 271 17.15 -23.80 12.10
CA TRP A 271 16.44 -24.98 11.58
C TRP A 271 16.12 -24.87 10.08
N ILE A 272 15.69 -23.69 9.59
CA ILE A 272 15.43 -23.48 8.14
C ILE A 272 16.66 -23.81 7.30
N SER A 273 17.82 -23.26 7.67
CA SER A 273 19.04 -23.48 6.89
C SER A 273 19.42 -24.96 6.74
N SER A 274 19.08 -25.80 7.71
CA SER A 274 19.34 -27.24 7.67
C SER A 274 18.30 -28.01 6.84
N ASN A 275 17.08 -27.47 6.70
CA ASN A 275 15.94 -28.15 6.07
C ASN A 275 15.46 -27.48 4.77
N ASN A 276 16.26 -26.56 4.20
CA ASN A 276 15.85 -25.71 3.07
C ASN A 276 15.25 -26.49 1.88
N ASN A 277 15.77 -27.67 1.53
CA ASN A 277 15.25 -28.48 0.43
C ASN A 277 13.86 -29.07 0.73
N SER A 278 13.63 -29.53 1.97
CA SER A 278 12.30 -30.03 2.38
C SER A 278 11.29 -28.89 2.38
N ILE A 279 11.70 -27.72 2.87
CA ILE A 279 10.86 -26.53 2.92
C ILE A 279 10.48 -26.08 1.50
N ALA A 280 11.45 -26.04 0.57
CA ALA A 280 11.18 -25.73 -0.82
C ALA A 280 10.09 -26.65 -1.42
N LYS A 281 10.22 -27.96 -1.19
CA LYS A 281 9.25 -28.95 -1.67
C LYS A 281 7.86 -28.77 -1.04
N GLU A 282 7.78 -28.52 0.27
CA GLU A 282 6.51 -28.30 0.97
C GLU A 282 5.83 -26.99 0.57
N LEU A 283 6.61 -25.94 0.26
CA LEU A 283 6.09 -24.63 -0.15
C LEU A 283 5.83 -24.51 -1.66
N GLY A 284 6.19 -25.52 -2.46
CA GLY A 284 6.07 -25.49 -3.91
C GLY A 284 7.03 -24.50 -4.58
N PHE A 285 8.24 -24.35 -4.03
CA PHE A 285 9.34 -23.56 -4.59
C PHE A 285 10.30 -24.40 -5.44
#